data_AF-A0A920C666-F1
#
_entry.id   AF-A0A920C666-F1
#
_cell.length_a   1.000
_cell.length_b   1.000
_cell.length_c   1.000
_cell.angle_alpha   90.00
_cell.angle_beta   90.00
_cell.angle_gamma   90.00
#
_symmetry.space_group_name_H-M   'P 1'
#
loop_
_entity.id
_entity.type
_entity.pdbx_description
1 polymer ?
#
loop_
_entity_poly.entity_id
_entity_poly.type
_entity_poly.pdbx_seq_one_letter_code
_entity_poly.pdbx_strand_id
1 'polypeptide(L)'
;MSAEMIPTDNYRPLHLKPGLDYVYAFEDLELTFTKKQLDRIAFRWESGEGIEDIARKERRPELEILLGLIHLARRKVFERPFAFRAPN
;
A
#
# COMPACT_ATOMS: atom_id res chain seq x y z
N MET A 1 -9.08 10.05 -25.52
CA MET A 1 -9.97 9.38 -24.55
C MET A 1 -10.21 10.37 -23.43
N SER A 2 -11.42 10.93 -23.34
CA SER A 2 -11.82 11.78 -22.22
C SER A 2 -11.91 10.90 -20.97
N ALA A 3 -11.20 11.24 -19.91
CA ALA A 3 -11.39 10.58 -18.63
C ALA A 3 -12.84 10.80 -18.20
N GLU A 4 -13.63 9.73 -18.13
CA GLU A 4 -14.96 9.79 -17.53
C GLU A 4 -14.79 10.25 -16.09
N MET A 5 -15.43 11.37 -15.76
CA MET A 5 -15.41 11.93 -14.43
C MET A 5 -16.16 10.96 -13.50
N ILE A 6 -15.46 10.36 -12.55
CA ILE A 6 -16.07 9.44 -11.58
C ILE A 6 -17.09 10.25 -10.76
N PRO A 7 -18.37 9.87 -10.73
CA PRO A 7 -19.39 10.60 -9.96
C PRO A 7 -19.00 10.69 -8.49
N THR A 8 -18.85 11.91 -7.97
CA THR A 8 -18.43 12.19 -6.59
C THR A 8 -19.59 12.14 -5.59
N ASP A 9 -20.82 11.96 -6.06
CA ASP A 9 -22.05 12.02 -5.27
C ASP A 9 -22.12 10.95 -4.14
N ASN A 10 -21.31 9.90 -4.25
CA ASN A 10 -21.17 8.85 -3.23
C ASN A 10 -19.84 8.89 -2.46
N TYR A 11 -19.10 10.01 -2.52
CA TYR A 11 -17.85 10.17 -1.78
C TYR A 11 -18.12 10.15 -0.27
N ARG A 12 -17.77 9.04 0.37
CA ARG A 12 -17.71 8.94 1.83
C ARG A 12 -16.25 9.19 2.25
N PRO A 13 -15.95 10.31 2.91
CA PRO A 13 -14.59 10.58 3.36
C PRO A 13 -14.11 9.45 4.27
N LEU A 14 -12.91 8.94 4.00
CA LEU A 14 -12.29 7.94 4.85
C LEU A 14 -11.75 8.64 6.10
N HIS A 15 -12.40 8.45 7.24
CA HIS A 15 -11.91 9.00 8.49
C HIS A 15 -10.81 8.11 9.07
N LEU A 16 -9.65 8.71 9.33
CA LEU A 16 -8.59 8.07 10.09
C LEU A 16 -9.08 7.83 11.53
N LYS A 17 -8.76 6.66 12.08
CA LYS A 17 -9.15 6.31 13.45
C LYS A 17 -8.15 6.93 14.42
N PRO A 18 -8.61 7.67 15.45
CA PRO A 18 -7.72 8.26 16.44
C PRO A 18 -6.96 7.16 17.21
N GLY A 19 -5.76 7.49 17.68
CA GLY A 19 -4.92 6.58 18.48
C GLY A 19 -4.13 5.54 17.68
N LEU A 20 -4.12 5.64 16.34
CA LEU A 20 -3.26 4.82 15.49
C LEU A 20 -2.11 5.64 14.91
N ASP A 21 -0.94 5.00 14.80
CA ASP A 21 0.22 5.60 14.17
C ASP A 21 0.11 5.48 12.65
N TYR A 22 -0.03 6.63 11.99
CA TYR A 22 -0.13 6.72 10.54
C TYR A 22 1.17 7.18 9.90
N VAL A 23 1.41 6.66 8.69
CA VAL A 23 2.45 7.10 7.78
C VAL A 23 1.76 7.62 6.52
N TYR A 24 2.05 8.88 6.21
CA TYR A 24 1.64 9.52 4.97
C TYR A 24 2.70 9.22 3.90
N ALA A 25 2.32 8.43 2.91
CA ALA A 25 3.10 8.22 1.70
C ALA A 25 2.57 9.19 0.64
N PHE A 26 3.45 9.81 -0.15
CA PHE A 26 3.06 10.77 -1.19
C PHE A 26 2.07 11.80 -0.64
N GLU A 27 2.53 12.71 0.24
CA GLU A 27 1.67 13.63 1.02
C GLU A 27 0.62 14.35 0.17
N ASP A 28 0.98 14.80 -1.04
CA ASP A 28 0.07 15.46 -1.99
C ASP A 28 -1.08 14.57 -2.50
N LEU A 29 -0.91 13.24 -2.44
CA LEU A 29 -1.92 12.24 -2.82
C LEU A 29 -2.68 11.69 -1.59
N GLU A 30 -2.35 12.16 -0.39
CA GLU A 30 -2.96 11.76 0.88
C GLU A 30 -2.97 10.23 1.13
N LEU A 31 -2.05 9.50 0.50
CA LEU A 31 -2.01 8.04 0.60
C LEU A 31 -1.52 7.64 2.00
N THR A 32 -2.45 7.10 2.79
CA THR A 32 -2.20 6.89 4.22
C THR A 32 -2.27 5.41 4.58
N PHE A 33 -1.26 4.95 5.33
CA PHE A 33 -1.20 3.62 5.91
C PHE A 33 -0.98 3.71 7.41
N THR A 34 -1.45 2.71 8.17
CA THR A 34 -0.92 2.55 9.54
C THR A 34 0.52 2.04 9.46
N LYS A 35 1.37 2.42 10.41
CA LYS A 35 2.76 1.93 10.49
C LYS A 35 2.81 0.39 10.47
N LYS A 36 1.97 -0.25 11.30
CA LYS A 36 1.82 -1.71 11.35
C LYS A 36 1.41 -2.33 10.01
N GLN A 37 0.60 -1.64 9.20
CA GLN A 37 0.21 -2.14 7.88
C GLN A 37 1.38 -2.09 6.90
N LEU A 38 2.16 -1.00 6.89
CA LEU A 38 3.38 -0.93 6.08
C LEU A 38 4.40 -1.99 6.50
N ASP A 39 4.59 -2.22 7.80
CA ASP A 39 5.50 -3.25 8.30
C ASP A 39 5.09 -4.65 7.81
N ARG A 40 3.78 -4.96 7.83
CA ARG A 40 3.27 -6.22 7.26
C ARG A 40 3.44 -6.29 5.75
N ILE A 41 3.18 -5.21 5.02
CA ILE A 41 3.38 -5.15 3.57
C ILE A 41 4.84 -5.44 3.22
N ALA A 42 5.78 -4.78 3.90
CA ALA A 42 7.22 -4.98 3.72
C ALA A 42 7.60 -6.44 3.96
N PHE A 43 7.20 -7.00 5.11
CA PHE A 43 7.50 -8.39 5.47
C PHE A 43 6.99 -9.39 4.43
N ARG A 44 5.75 -9.22 3.94
CA ARG A 44 5.18 -10.10 2.90
C ARG A 44 5.93 -10.01 1.59
N TRP A 45 6.29 -8.79 1.20
CA TRP A 45 7.04 -8.54 -0.01
C TRP A 45 8.43 -9.20 0.04
N GLU A 46 9.15 -9.03 1.16
CA GLU A 46 10.44 -9.69 1.40
C GLU A 46 10.30 -11.22 1.44
N SER A 47 9.18 -11.74 1.94
CA SER A 47 8.84 -13.17 1.94
C SER A 47 8.50 -13.72 0.55
N GLY A 48 8.54 -12.89 -0.49
CA GLY A 48 8.34 -13.32 -1.87
C GLY A 48 6.88 -13.35 -2.31
N GLU A 49 5.93 -12.82 -1.52
CA GLU A 49 4.52 -12.73 -1.93
C GLU A 49 4.34 -11.77 -3.12
N GLY A 50 3.28 -12.00 -3.92
CA GLY A 50 2.86 -11.13 -5.01
C GLY A 50 2.04 -9.92 -4.53
N ILE A 51 1.93 -8.89 -5.37
CA ILE A 51 1.18 -7.65 -5.02
C ILE A 51 -0.30 -7.97 -4.81
N GLU A 52 -0.86 -8.85 -5.64
CA GLU A 52 -2.26 -9.29 -5.64
C GLU A 52 -2.61 -10.02 -4.33
N ASP A 53 -1.70 -10.89 -3.86
CA ASP A 53 -1.87 -11.61 -2.60
C ASP A 53 -1.75 -10.68 -1.39
N ILE A 54 -0.80 -9.75 -1.42
CA ILE A 54 -0.64 -8.73 -0.38
C ILE A 54 -1.88 -7.84 -0.33
N ALA A 55 -2.38 -7.38 -1.47
CA ALA A 55 -3.58 -6.56 -1.60
C ALA A 55 -4.80 -7.23 -0.97
N ARG A 56 -5.01 -8.52 -1.27
CA ARG A 56 -6.08 -9.33 -0.67
C ARG A 56 -5.95 -9.44 0.85
N LYS A 57 -4.75 -9.71 1.36
CA LYS A 57 -4.51 -9.89 2.81
C LYS A 57 -4.61 -8.58 3.59
N GLU A 58 -4.15 -7.48 3.02
CA GLU A 58 -4.17 -6.15 3.64
C GLU A 58 -5.47 -5.38 3.37
N ARG A 59 -6.38 -5.94 2.57
CA ARG A 59 -7.65 -5.33 2.15
C ARG A 59 -7.45 -3.94 1.56
N ARG A 60 -6.47 -3.80 0.67
CA ARG A 60 -6.15 -2.55 -0.04
C ARG A 60 -6.01 -2.79 -1.54
N PRO A 61 -6.29 -1.78 -2.37
CA PRO A 61 -6.07 -1.87 -3.81
C PRO A 61 -4.61 -2.21 -4.15
N GLU A 62 -4.39 -3.00 -5.18
CA GLU A 62 -3.05 -3.40 -5.65
C GLU A 62 -2.15 -2.21 -5.96
N LEU A 63 -2.72 -1.16 -6.59
CA LEU A 63 -1.98 0.07 -6.90
C LEU A 63 -1.49 0.77 -5.63
N GLU A 64 -2.30 0.78 -4.56
CA GLU A 64 -1.87 1.36 -3.29
C GLU A 64 -0.77 0.52 -2.64
N ILE A 65 -0.84 -0.82 -2.73
CA ILE A 65 0.24 -1.69 -2.26
C ILE A 65 1.53 -1.38 -3.01
N LEU A 66 1.48 -1.26 -4.33
CA LEU A 66 2.64 -0.90 -5.16
C LEU A 66 3.23 0.45 -4.73
N LEU A 67 2.40 1.48 -4.56
CA LEU A 67 2.84 2.80 -4.09
C LEU A 67 3.45 2.72 -2.68
N GLY A 68 2.85 1.97 -1.77
CA GLY A 68 3.40 1.71 -0.44
C GLY A 68 4.79 1.09 -0.48
N LEU A 69 4.99 0.10 -1.36
CA LEU A 69 6.30 -0.54 -1.57
C LEU A 69 7.32 0.42 -2.17
N ILE A 70 6.94 1.26 -3.15
CA ILE A 70 7.82 2.29 -3.72
C ILE A 70 8.24 3.30 -2.63
N HIS A 71 7.31 3.73 -1.78
CA HIS A 71 7.60 4.64 -0.67
C HIS A 71 8.60 4.02 0.33
N LEU A 72 8.42 2.76 0.69
CA LEU A 72 9.32 2.02 1.56
C LEU A 72 10.70 1.78 0.93
N ALA A 73 10.73 1.44 -0.36
CA ALA A 73 11.97 1.25 -1.12
C ALA A 73 12.79 2.55 -1.22
N ARG A 74 12.13 3.69 -1.47
CA ARG A 74 12.77 5.03 -1.45
C ARG A 74 13.45 5.32 -0.11
N ARG A 75 12.88 4.78 0.99
CA ARG A 75 13.38 4.93 2.36
C ARG A 75 14.37 3.83 2.77
N LYS A 76 14.71 2.90 1.87
CA LYS A 76 15.60 1.76 2.12
C LYS A 76 15.18 0.91 3.32
N VAL A 77 13.87 0.63 3.43
CA VAL A 77 13.28 -0.05 4.60
C VAL A 77 13.24 -1.57 4.45
N PHE A 78 13.41 -2.10 3.23
CA PHE A 78 13.40 -3.55 2.97
C PHE A 78 14.33 -3.92 1.82
N GLU A 79 14.71 -5.21 1.77
CA GLU A 79 15.46 -5.80 0.66
C GLU A 79 14.80 -7.10 0.19
N ARG A 80 14.28 -7.11 -1.04
CA ARG A 80 13.79 -8.34 -1.70
C ARG A 80 14.86 -8.83 -2.68
N PRO A 81 15.37 -10.07 -2.55
CA PRO A 81 16.27 -10.63 -3.54
C PRO A 81 15.63 -10.65 -4.94
N PHE A 82 16.41 -10.38 -5.98
CA PHE A 82 15.91 -10.27 -7.35
C PHE A 82 15.15 -11.54 -7.75
N ALA A 83 13.94 -11.35 -8.27
CA ALA A 83 13.04 -12.42 -8.70
C ALA A 83 12.69 -13.50 -7.64
N PHE A 84 12.94 -13.25 -6.34
CA PHE A 84 12.54 -14.18 -5.28
C PHE A 84 11.02 -14.29 -5.20
N ARG A 85 10.48 -15.52 -5.17
CA ARG A 85 9.05 -15.80 -5.02
C ARG A 85 8.85 -16.82 -3.91
N ALA A 86 7.78 -16.64 -3.13
CA ALA A 86 7.38 -17.63 -2.15
C ALA A 86 7.05 -18.95 -2.89
N PRO A 87 7.42 -20.12 -2.33
CA PRO A 87 6.94 -21.40 -2.86
C PRO A 87 5.40 -21.45 -2.72
N ASN A 88 4.73 -21.92 -3.78
CA ASN A 88 3.28 -22.14 -3.80
C ASN A 88 2.84 -23.21 -2.81
#